data_AF-A0A6L5DVT9-F1
#
_entry.id   AF-A0A6L5DVT9-F1
#
_cell.length_a   1.000
_cell.length_b   1.000
_cell.length_c   1.000
_cell.angle_alpha   90.00
_cell.angle_beta   90.00
_cell.angle_gamma   90.00
#
_symmetry.space_group_name_H-M   'P 1'
#
loop_
_entity.id
_entity.type
_entity.pdbx_description
1 polymer ?
#
loop_
_entity_poly.entity_id
_entity_poly.type
_entity_poly.pdbx_seq_one_letter_code
_entity_poly.pdbx_strand_id
1 'polypeptide(L)'
;MKQEFNRRAFSSIGMFLSGITLPFSGVMNHNLQLEALTSTREYWMAVHNTAGFLFAILMILHIVYNWKALHNHIKKVKYTKISKEALWAMVVFLIVVSLFPLHAII
;
A
#
# COMPACT_ATOMS: atom_id res chain seq x y z
N MET A 1 -0.44 -27.27 -24.37
CA MET A 1 0.51 -26.66 -23.42
C MET A 1 -0.24 -26.23 -22.17
N LYS A 2 0.13 -26.72 -20.99
CA LYS A 2 -0.44 -26.26 -19.71
C LYS A 2 0.28 -24.95 -19.36
N GLN A 3 -0.42 -23.82 -19.31
CA GLN A 3 0.16 -22.58 -18.80
C GLN A 3 0.41 -22.76 -17.30
N GLU A 4 1.67 -22.65 -16.87
CA GLU A 4 1.97 -22.60 -15.44
C GLU A 4 1.53 -21.25 -14.86
N PHE A 5 0.94 -21.30 -13.67
CA PHE A 5 0.43 -20.12 -12.99
C PHE A 5 1.57 -19.16 -12.59
N ASN A 6 1.52 -17.92 -13.09
CA ASN A 6 2.53 -16.91 -12.79
C ASN A 6 2.28 -16.25 -11.43
N ARG A 7 2.86 -16.83 -10.38
CA ARG A 7 2.74 -16.35 -8.98
C ARG A 7 3.22 -14.91 -8.78
N ARG A 8 4.23 -14.47 -9.54
CA ARG A 8 4.78 -13.10 -9.44
C ARG A 8 3.80 -12.08 -10.00
N ALA A 9 3.24 -12.36 -11.17
CA ALA A 9 2.23 -11.50 -11.78
C ALA A 9 0.97 -11.45 -10.89
N PHE A 10 0.55 -12.59 -10.35
CA PHE A 10 -0.58 -12.66 -9.44
C PHE A 10 -0.40 -11.78 -8.19
N SER A 11 0.73 -11.88 -7.49
CA SER A 11 0.96 -11.05 -6.29
C SER A 11 1.06 -9.57 -6.64
N SER A 12 1.72 -9.20 -7.74
CA SER A 12 1.80 -7.81 -8.21
C SER A 12 0.43 -7.21 -8.56
N ILE A 13 -0.38 -7.93 -9.34
CA ILE A 13 -1.72 -7.46 -9.73
C ILE A 13 -2.62 -7.36 -8.50
N GLY A 14 -2.61 -8.37 -7.63
CA GLY A 14 -3.40 -8.36 -6.40
C GLY A 14 -2.99 -7.21 -5.47
N MET A 15 -1.70 -6.95 -5.29
CA MET A 15 -1.20 -5.77 -4.56
C MET A 15 -1.67 -4.46 -5.20
N PHE A 16 -1.64 -4.36 -6.53
CA PHE A 16 -2.08 -3.16 -7.22
C PHE A 16 -3.58 -2.89 -7.00
N LEU A 17 -4.41 -3.92 -7.16
CA LEU A 17 -5.86 -3.81 -6.96
C LEU A 17 -6.23 -3.48 -5.51
N SER A 18 -5.66 -4.20 -4.54
CA SER A 18 -5.87 -3.91 -3.11
C SER A 18 -5.29 -2.55 -2.71
N GLY A 19 -4.14 -2.19 -3.28
CA GLY A 19 -3.48 -0.90 -3.07
C GLY A 19 -4.27 0.29 -3.57
N ILE A 20 -5.00 0.17 -4.70
CA ILE A 20 -5.94 1.21 -5.18
C ILE A 20 -7.23 1.22 -4.37
N THR A 21 -7.68 0.06 -3.89
CA THR A 21 -8.90 -0.05 -3.08
C THR A 21 -8.73 0.66 -1.73
N LEU A 22 -7.52 0.65 -1.15
CA LEU A 22 -7.21 1.30 0.12
C LEU A 22 -7.49 2.81 0.16
N PRO A 23 -6.93 3.67 -0.73
CA PRO A 23 -7.23 5.10 -0.73
C PRO A 23 -8.71 5.37 -1.02
N PHE A 24 -9.33 4.61 -1.94
CA PHE A 24 -10.74 4.79 -2.27
C PHE A 24 -11.65 4.51 -1.06
N SER A 25 -11.49 3.35 -0.43
CA SER A 25 -12.23 2.99 0.78
C SER A 25 -11.86 3.84 2.00
N GLY A 26 -10.61 4.34 2.06
CA GLY A 26 -10.14 5.27 3.08
C GLY A 26 -10.88 6.61 3.01
N VAL A 27 -11.07 7.17 1.81
CA VAL A 27 -11.87 8.38 1.60
C VAL A 27 -13.33 8.16 2.01
N MET A 28 -13.91 7.01 1.67
CA MET A 28 -15.29 6.69 2.09
C MET A 28 -15.41 6.59 3.62
N ASN A 29 -14.48 5.88 4.27
CA ASN A 29 -14.46 5.79 5.73
C ASN A 29 -14.26 7.15 6.39
N HIS A 30 -13.43 8.01 5.81
CA HIS A 30 -13.22 9.36 6.28
C HIS A 30 -14.50 10.20 6.21
N ASN A 31 -15.21 10.16 5.08
CA ASN A 31 -16.47 10.90 4.91
C ASN A 31 -17.58 10.44 5.87
N LEU A 32 -17.59 9.15 6.23
CA LEU A 32 -18.59 8.56 7.12
C LEU A 32 -18.16 8.55 8.60
N GLN A 33 -16.99 9.12 8.94
CA GLN A 33 -16.38 8.93 10.26
C GLN A 33 -17.20 9.53 11.42
N LEU A 34 -17.93 10.63 11.14
CA LEU A 34 -18.77 11.33 12.12
C LEU A 34 -20.21 10.81 12.16
N GLU A 35 -20.58 9.92 11.24
CA GLU A 35 -21.89 9.28 11.26
C GLU A 35 -21.95 8.20 12.35
N ALA A 36 -23.16 7.97 12.88
CA ALA A 36 -23.44 6.79 13.68
C ALA A 36 -23.03 5.51 12.91
N LEU A 37 -22.88 4.38 13.61
CA LEU A 37 -22.62 3.11 12.93
C LEU A 37 -23.81 2.72 12.05
N THR A 38 -23.74 3.14 10.79
CA THR A 38 -24.67 2.74 9.72
C THR A 38 -24.10 1.53 8.99
N SER A 39 -24.97 0.73 8.36
CA SER A 39 -24.53 -0.41 7.55
C SER A 39 -23.59 0.01 6.41
N THR A 40 -23.74 1.24 5.89
CA THR A 40 -22.85 1.81 4.87
C THR A 40 -21.43 2.03 5.41
N ARG A 41 -21.31 2.58 6.63
CA ARG A 41 -20.01 2.75 7.29
C ARG A 41 -19.35 1.40 7.58
N GLU A 42 -20.11 0.44 8.12
CA GLU A 42 -19.61 -0.92 8.37
C GLU A 42 -19.10 -1.60 7.09
N TYR A 43 -19.82 -1.44 5.98
CA TYR A 43 -19.42 -1.95 4.68
C TYR A 43 -18.07 -1.39 4.24
N TRP A 44 -17.89 -0.07 4.25
CA TRP A 44 -16.62 0.55 3.83
C TRP A 44 -15.46 0.25 4.78
N MET A 45 -15.73 0.10 6.08
CA MET A 45 -14.73 -0.36 7.05
C MET A 45 -14.31 -1.81 6.75
N ALA A 46 -15.25 -2.71 6.46
CA ALA A 46 -14.96 -4.09 6.11
C ALA A 46 -14.16 -4.22 4.80
N VAL A 47 -14.53 -3.43 3.78
CA VAL A 47 -13.81 -3.35 2.50
C VAL A 47 -12.38 -2.87 2.73
N HIS A 48 -12.19 -1.78 3.47
CA HIS A 48 -10.88 -1.21 3.75
C HIS A 48 -9.98 -2.20 4.50
N ASN A 49 -10.50 -2.82 5.56
CA ASN A 49 -9.76 -3.76 6.39
C ASN A 49 -9.37 -5.01 5.60
N THR A 50 -10.28 -5.54 4.80
CA THR A 50 -10.03 -6.71 3.96
C THR A 50 -9.02 -6.40 2.86
N ALA A 51 -9.14 -5.25 2.21
CA ALA A 51 -8.16 -4.78 1.22
C ALA A 51 -6.77 -4.61 1.85
N GLY A 52 -6.68 -4.03 3.04
CA GLY A 52 -5.43 -3.89 3.79
C GLY A 52 -4.78 -5.22 4.15
N PHE A 53 -5.59 -6.17 4.63
CA PHE A 53 -5.12 -7.51 4.95
C PHE A 53 -4.59 -8.25 3.71
N LEU A 54 -5.34 -8.22 2.60
CA LEU A 54 -4.91 -8.80 1.32
C LEU A 54 -3.64 -8.12 0.81
N PHE A 55 -3.56 -6.79 0.86
CA PHE A 55 -2.39 -6.04 0.45
C PHE A 55 -1.15 -6.48 1.25
N ALA A 56 -1.27 -6.60 2.57
CA ALA A 56 -0.17 -7.02 3.44
C ALA A 56 0.33 -8.44 3.11
N ILE A 57 -0.58 -9.41 2.95
CA ILE A 57 -0.22 -10.78 2.56
C ILE A 57 0.45 -10.80 1.19
N LEU A 58 -0.15 -10.14 0.20
CA LEU A 58 0.37 -10.13 -1.16
C LEU A 58 1.70 -9.39 -1.26
N MET A 59 1.93 -8.37 -0.43
CA MET A 59 3.22 -7.70 -0.27
C MET A 59 4.30 -8.65 0.22
N ILE A 60 4.01 -9.43 1.27
CA ILE A 60 4.95 -10.45 1.77
C ILE A 60 5.27 -11.46 0.65
N LEU A 61 4.23 -11.98 -0.04
CA LEU A 61 4.42 -12.91 -1.15
C LEU A 61 5.20 -12.28 -2.31
N HIS A 62 4.95 -11.02 -2.63
CA HIS A 62 5.68 -10.29 -3.67
C HIS A 62 7.16 -10.16 -3.32
N ILE A 63 7.50 -9.83 -2.08
CA ILE A 63 8.89 -9.78 -1.60
C ILE A 63 9.53 -11.16 -1.70
N VAL A 64 8.85 -12.21 -1.23
CA VAL A 64 9.38 -13.59 -1.27
C VAL A 64 9.62 -14.05 -2.72
N TYR A 65 8.67 -13.85 -3.62
CA TYR A 65 8.78 -14.29 -5.02
C TYR A 65 9.78 -13.47 -5.84
N ASN A 66 10.08 -12.23 -5.40
CA ASN A 66 11.04 -11.34 -6.04
C ASN A 66 12.32 -11.14 -5.21
N TRP A 67 12.57 -11.97 -4.19
CA TRP A 67 13.70 -11.82 -3.25
C TRP A 67 15.05 -11.75 -3.96
N LYS A 68 15.27 -12.59 -4.97
CA LYS A 68 16.50 -12.58 -5.77
C LYS A 68 16.72 -11.24 -6.49
N ALA A 69 15.67 -10.66 -7.05
CA ALA A 69 15.74 -9.37 -7.73
C ALA A 69 16.01 -8.23 -6.74
N LEU A 70 15.29 -8.22 -5.61
CA LEU A 70 15.48 -7.25 -4.54
C LEU A 70 16.90 -7.30 -3.98
N HIS A 71 17.38 -8.49 -3.62
CA HIS A 71 18.72 -8.68 -3.07
C HIS A 71 19.83 -8.29 -4.07
N ASN A 72 19.64 -8.57 -5.36
CA ASN A 72 20.56 -8.09 -6.40
C ASN A 72 20.58 -6.57 -6.51
N HIS A 73 19.43 -5.92 -6.36
CA HIS A 73 19.35 -4.45 -6.32
C HIS A 73 20.11 -3.90 -5.10
N ILE A 74 19.84 -4.42 -3.90
CA ILE A 74 20.51 -4.03 -2.65
C ILE A 74 22.03 -4.25 -2.74
N LYS A 75 22.49 -5.37 -3.31
CA LYS A 75 23.93 -5.62 -3.50
C LYS A 75 24.59 -4.63 -4.45
N LYS A 76 23.89 -4.18 -5.49
CA LYS A 76 24.38 -3.17 -6.44
C LYS A 76 24.39 -1.75 -5.84
N VAL A 77 23.57 -1.51 -4.82
CA VAL A 77 23.44 -0.25 -4.06
C VAL A 77 24.61 -0.02 -3.09
N LYS A 78 25.62 -0.90 -3.05
CA LYS A 78 26.79 -0.89 -2.14
C LYS A 78 27.53 0.44 -1.95
N TYR A 79 27.31 1.45 -2.81
CA TYR A 79 27.95 2.77 -2.71
C TYR A 79 27.05 3.98 -2.99
N THR A 80 25.72 3.82 -3.04
CA THR A 80 24.85 4.99 -3.23
C THR A 80 24.63 5.67 -1.89
N LYS A 81 25.33 6.78 -1.64
CA LYS A 81 24.93 7.72 -0.59
C LYS A 81 23.51 8.20 -0.90
N ILE A 82 22.60 8.13 0.08
CA ILE A 82 21.28 8.76 -0.05
C ILE A 82 21.53 10.24 -0.37
N SER A 83 21.04 10.69 -1.52
CA SER A 83 21.25 12.07 -1.96
C SER A 83 20.43 13.01 -1.06
N LYS A 84 20.85 14.28 -0.96
CA LYS A 84 20.10 15.26 -0.17
C LYS A 84 18.69 15.45 -0.73
N GLU A 85 18.52 15.33 -2.04
CA GLU A 85 17.25 15.40 -2.76
C GLU A 85 16.34 14.24 -2.37
N ALA A 86 16.88 13.01 -2.28
CA ALA A 86 16.11 11.85 -1.82
C ALA A 86 15.66 12.02 -0.36
N LEU A 87 16.51 12.60 0.49
CA LEU A 87 16.15 12.89 1.88
C LEU A 87 15.02 13.93 1.96
N TRP A 88 15.14 15.04 1.22
CA TRP A 88 14.10 16.07 1.14
C TRP A 88 12.79 15.54 0.56
N ALA A 89 12.85 14.73 -0.50
CA ALA A 89 11.68 14.08 -1.06
C ALA A 89 10.97 13.19 -0.04
N MET A 90 11.72 12.45 0.78
CA MET A 90 11.17 11.63 1.86
C MET A 90 10.51 12.49 2.94
N VAL A 91 11.12 13.60 3.34
CA VAL A 91 10.53 14.55 4.31
C VAL A 91 9.23 15.15 3.77
N VAL A 92 9.24 15.66 2.53
CA VAL A 92 8.05 16.23 1.88
C VAL A 92 6.94 15.19 1.78
N PHE A 93 7.28 13.97 1.36
CA PHE A 93 6.33 12.85 1.29
C PHE A 93 5.68 12.57 2.65
N LEU A 94 6.48 12.47 3.73
CA LEU A 94 5.96 12.25 5.07
C LEU A 94 5.05 13.38 5.54
N ILE A 95 5.39 14.64 5.27
CA ILE A 95 4.54 15.80 5.60
C ILE A 95 3.21 15.69 4.86
N VAL A 96 3.23 15.51 3.54
CA VAL A 96 2.01 15.42 2.73
C VAL A 96 1.12 14.28 3.20
N VAL A 97 1.69 13.08 3.40
CA VAL A 97 0.93 11.91 3.88
C VAL A 97 0.36 12.14 5.28
N SER A 98 1.03 12.89 6.14
CA SER A 98 0.56 13.20 7.50
C SER A 98 -0.52 14.29 7.53
N LEU A 99 -0.52 15.22 6.58
CA LEU A 99 -1.56 16.24 6.46
C LEU A 99 -2.93 15.64 6.09
N PHE A 100 -2.94 14.58 5.28
CA PHE A 100 -4.17 13.88 4.89
C PHE A 100 -4.98 13.29 6.04
N PRO A 101 -4.44 12.76 7.14
CA PRO A 101 -5.24 12.40 8.32
C PRO A 101 -5.46 13.59 9.28
N LEU A 102 -4.62 14.63 9.24
CA LEU A 102 -4.73 15.78 10.16
C LEU A 102 -6.01 16.60 9.96
N HIS A 103 -6.53 16.72 8.74
CA HIS A 103 -7.83 17.36 8.48
C HIS A 103 -9.03 16.62 9.10
N ALA A 104 -8.84 15.37 9.53
CA ALA A 104 -9.89 14.62 10.22
C ALA A 104 -9.98 14.97 11.72
N ILE A 105 -8.96 15.63 12.27
CA ILE A 105 -8.82 15.93 13.71
C ILE A 105 -9.08 17.42 14.00
N ILE A 106 -8.91 18.30 13.00
CA ILE A 106 -9.12 19.75 13.07
C ILE A 106 -10.49 20.07 12.46
#